data_AF-A0A972ZZQ6-F1
#
_entry.id   AF-A0A972ZZQ6-F1
#
_cell.length_a   1.000
_cell.length_b   1.000
_cell.length_c   1.000
_cell.angle_alpha   90.00
_cell.angle_beta   90.00
_cell.angle_gamma   90.00
#
_symmetry.space_group_name_H-M   'P 1'
#
loop_
_entity.id
_entity.type
_entity.pdbx_description
1 polymer ?
#
loop_
_entity_poly.entity_id
_entity_poly.type
_entity_poly.pdbx_seq_one_letter_code
_entity_poly.pdbx_strand_id
1 'polypeptide(L)'
;MLNRQALQWYAMIVCACFSGMVQATSFCEQTLKLLGVSGEGANGPCMFWVAEDLSGECGESRLIQVVIQTDHAGLIKSPLKRHQDWGCVGEAVALLEGPETVPLKKQDLSWQDEDGQIRLTVPDPNQALHERYLKAADTWCSSAREWNVRMGVQGTLCPSVDGSQLELLYAYAAGYYVNYRIKQVLYVPDRALLFVRTEQKQKAVGMDTMHGFLVLRVWPKADAQN
;
A
#
# COMPACT_ATOMS: atom_id res chain seq x y z
N MET A 1 57.07 43.41 -7.96
CA MET A 1 56.24 42.90 -6.85
C MET A 1 54.81 43.34 -7.12
N LEU A 2 54.00 42.45 -7.70
CA LEU A 2 52.62 42.69 -8.08
C LEU A 2 51.77 41.55 -7.51
N ASN A 3 50.90 41.94 -6.58
CA ASN A 3 49.67 41.34 -6.10
C ASN A 3 49.47 39.80 -6.19
N ARG A 4 49.77 39.12 -5.08
CA ARG A 4 49.29 37.76 -4.76
C ARG A 4 47.81 37.69 -4.34
N GLN A 5 47.05 38.78 -4.42
CA GLN A 5 45.64 38.84 -4.01
C GLN A 5 44.62 38.57 -5.14
N ALA A 6 45.07 38.42 -6.39
CA ALA A 6 44.18 38.17 -7.53
C ALA A 6 43.92 36.68 -7.82
N LEU A 7 44.62 35.75 -7.16
CA LEU A 7 44.50 34.31 -7.43
C LEU A 7 43.53 33.56 -6.51
N GLN A 8 42.98 34.20 -5.48
CA GLN A 8 42.06 33.55 -4.52
C GLN A 8 40.57 33.69 -4.89
N TRP A 9 40.22 34.48 -5.90
CA TRP A 9 38.82 34.68 -6.31
C TRP A 9 38.36 33.76 -7.44
N TYR A 10 39.26 33.04 -8.12
CA TYR A 10 38.89 32.10 -9.19
C TYR A 10 38.62 30.67 -8.71
N ALA A 11 38.97 30.32 -7.47
CA ALA A 11 38.70 28.98 -6.92
C ALA A 11 37.29 28.83 -6.32
N MET A 12 36.51 29.91 -6.19
CA MET A 12 35.16 29.90 -5.59
C MET A 12 34.01 29.97 -6.60
N ILE A 13 34.27 29.92 -7.90
CA ILE A 13 33.23 30.00 -8.95
C ILE A 13 33.45 28.91 -10.01
N VAL A 14 33.60 27.65 -9.58
CA VAL A 14 33.39 26.48 -10.48
C VAL A 14 32.68 25.30 -9.77
N CYS A 15 32.54 25.31 -8.44
CA CYS A 15 31.74 24.30 -7.72
C CYS A 15 30.25 24.64 -7.56
N ALA A 16 29.70 25.59 -8.34
CA ALA A 16 28.34 26.11 -8.13
C ALA A 16 27.37 25.93 -9.33
N CYS A 17 27.71 25.11 -10.33
CA CYS A 17 26.84 24.93 -11.51
C CYS A 17 26.43 23.48 -11.83
N PHE A 18 26.71 22.51 -10.96
CA PHE A 18 26.25 21.12 -11.14
C PHE A 18 25.62 20.51 -9.89
N SER A 19 24.98 21.33 -9.04
CA SER A 19 23.89 20.86 -8.19
C SER A 19 22.57 20.89 -8.97
N GLY A 20 22.59 20.42 -10.22
CA GLY A 20 21.39 19.91 -10.84
C GLY A 20 20.94 18.76 -9.95
N MET A 21 19.73 18.88 -9.40
CA MET A 21 19.08 17.82 -8.64
C MET A 21 19.19 16.52 -9.43
N VAL A 22 20.18 15.70 -9.11
CA VAL A 22 20.12 14.28 -9.41
C VAL A 22 19.06 13.79 -8.44
N GLN A 23 17.79 13.82 -8.86
CA GLN A 23 16.79 12.94 -8.30
C GLN A 23 17.39 11.55 -8.49
N ALA A 24 17.96 10.99 -7.42
CA ALA A 24 18.44 9.63 -7.42
C ALA A 24 17.21 8.76 -7.73
N THR A 25 17.10 8.31 -8.98
CA THR A 25 16.13 7.32 -9.39
C THR A 25 16.65 6.00 -8.87
N SER A 26 16.19 5.58 -7.70
CA SER A 26 16.33 4.18 -7.30
C SER A 26 15.41 3.35 -8.18
N PHE A 27 15.92 2.31 -8.83
CA PHE A 27 15.06 1.36 -9.54
C PHE A 27 14.67 0.23 -8.58
N CYS A 28 13.60 0.43 -7.83
CA CYS A 28 13.06 -0.59 -6.94
C CYS A 28 11.72 -1.13 -7.44
N GLU A 29 11.66 -2.46 -7.59
CA GLU A 29 10.42 -3.16 -7.92
C GLU A 29 9.87 -3.82 -6.66
N GLN A 30 8.64 -3.47 -6.33
CA GLN A 30 7.94 -3.88 -5.13
C GLN A 30 7.02 -5.05 -5.46
N THR A 31 7.11 -6.10 -4.67
CA THR A 31 6.12 -7.18 -4.65
C THR A 31 5.51 -7.27 -3.26
N LEU A 32 4.18 -7.41 -3.22
CA LEU A 32 3.44 -7.65 -1.98
C LEU A 32 2.74 -9.02 -2.08
N LYS A 33 2.95 -9.88 -1.10
CA LYS A 33 2.32 -11.21 -1.02
C LYS A 33 1.64 -11.38 0.33
N LEU A 34 0.33 -11.64 0.31
CA LEU A 34 -0.36 -12.11 1.51
C LEU A 34 0.08 -13.55 1.80
N LEU A 35 0.67 -13.77 2.97
CA LEU A 35 1.14 -15.06 3.45
C LEU A 35 0.02 -15.83 4.16
N GLY A 36 -0.88 -15.13 4.84
CA GLY A 36 -2.03 -15.73 5.50
C GLY A 36 -2.72 -14.77 6.46
N VAL A 37 -3.74 -15.29 7.15
CA VAL A 37 -4.51 -14.60 8.18
C VAL A 37 -4.52 -15.49 9.42
N SER A 38 -4.27 -14.90 10.59
CA SER A 38 -4.39 -15.60 11.87
C SER A 38 -5.17 -14.75 12.86
N GLY A 39 -5.73 -15.33 13.91
CA GLY A 39 -6.47 -14.55 14.89
C GLY A 39 -7.13 -15.41 15.96
N GLU A 40 -7.54 -14.76 17.04
CA GLU A 40 -8.12 -15.43 18.21
C GLU A 40 -9.65 -15.31 18.22
N GLY A 41 -10.37 -16.43 18.08
CA GLY A 41 -11.84 -16.50 18.14
C GLY A 41 -12.55 -15.58 17.13
N ALA A 42 -13.83 -15.24 17.40
CA ALA A 42 -14.62 -14.30 16.58
C ALA A 42 -14.55 -12.84 17.06
N ASN A 43 -14.01 -12.59 18.26
CA ASN A 43 -13.93 -11.25 18.88
C ASN A 43 -12.49 -10.79 19.20
N GLY A 44 -11.48 -11.65 19.07
CA GLY A 44 -10.09 -11.27 19.33
C GLY A 44 -9.43 -10.54 18.14
N PRO A 45 -8.14 -10.24 18.21
CA PRO A 45 -7.44 -9.59 17.10
C PRO A 45 -7.37 -10.49 15.85
N CYS A 46 -7.47 -9.86 14.68
CA CYS A 46 -7.24 -10.51 13.39
C CYS A 46 -5.97 -9.94 12.76
N MET A 47 -5.06 -10.81 12.31
CA MET A 47 -3.73 -10.42 11.82
C MET A 47 -3.55 -10.84 10.37
N PHE A 48 -3.24 -9.86 9.51
CA PHE A 48 -2.85 -10.10 8.12
C PHE A 48 -1.33 -10.11 8.03
N TRP A 49 -0.77 -11.21 7.51
CA TRP A 49 0.67 -11.39 7.32
C TRP A 49 1.04 -11.13 5.87
N VAL A 50 1.78 -10.06 5.60
CA VAL A 50 2.14 -9.64 4.25
C VAL A 50 3.66 -9.59 4.12
N ALA A 51 4.19 -10.30 3.14
CA ALA A 51 5.57 -10.14 2.70
C ALA A 51 5.66 -8.96 1.72
N GLU A 52 6.60 -8.06 1.95
CA GLU A 52 7.04 -7.03 1.02
C GLU A 52 8.46 -7.35 0.56
N ASP A 53 8.67 -7.40 -0.75
CA ASP A 53 9.98 -7.48 -1.38
C ASP A 53 10.21 -6.22 -2.21
N LEU A 54 11.36 -5.59 -2.06
CA LEU A 54 11.86 -4.49 -2.87
C LEU A 54 13.10 -5.00 -3.62
N SER A 55 12.90 -5.54 -4.81
CA SER A 55 13.97 -6.02 -5.69
C SER A 55 14.60 -4.87 -6.49
N GLY A 56 15.61 -5.19 -7.31
CA GLY A 56 16.39 -4.19 -8.04
C GLY A 56 17.49 -3.62 -7.16
N GLU A 57 17.60 -2.31 -7.07
CA GLU A 57 18.67 -1.63 -6.32
C GLU A 57 18.44 -1.61 -4.80
N CYS A 58 17.20 -1.85 -4.36
CA CYS A 58 16.85 -1.86 -2.93
C CYS A 58 17.31 -3.14 -2.21
N GLY A 59 17.08 -4.32 -2.82
CA GLY A 59 17.46 -5.62 -2.25
C GLY A 59 16.89 -5.89 -0.85
N GLU A 60 15.68 -5.42 -0.55
CA GLU A 60 15.10 -5.45 0.79
C GLU A 60 13.87 -6.37 0.87
N SER A 61 13.66 -7.01 2.01
CA SER A 61 12.46 -7.80 2.31
C SER A 61 11.96 -7.49 3.72
N ARG A 62 10.65 -7.30 3.88
CA ARG A 62 10.00 -7.00 5.16
C ARG A 62 8.75 -7.83 5.37
N LEU A 63 8.58 -8.30 6.60
CA LEU A 63 7.34 -8.89 7.06
C LEU A 63 6.50 -7.77 7.65
N ILE A 64 5.28 -7.63 7.15
CA ILE A 64 4.30 -6.67 7.61
C ILE A 64 3.18 -7.45 8.27
N GLN A 65 2.93 -7.17 9.55
CA GLN A 65 1.80 -7.71 10.29
C GLN A 65 0.83 -6.56 10.56
N VAL A 66 -0.37 -6.67 10.03
CA VAL A 66 -1.45 -5.71 10.27
C VAL A 66 -2.41 -6.34 11.26
N VAL A 67 -2.41 -5.81 12.48
CA VAL A 67 -3.22 -6.32 13.59
C VAL A 67 -4.49 -5.49 13.67
N ILE A 68 -5.63 -6.07 13.32
CA ILE A 68 -6.93 -5.44 13.42
C ILE A 68 -7.55 -5.78 14.77
N GLN A 69 -7.75 -4.75 15.58
CA GLN A 69 -8.55 -4.80 16.80
C GLN A 69 -9.93 -4.19 16.53
N THR A 70 -10.78 -4.08 17.55
CA THR A 70 -12.19 -3.71 17.42
C THR A 70 -12.40 -2.40 16.66
N ASP A 71 -11.54 -1.40 16.78
CA ASP A 71 -11.72 -0.07 16.18
C ASP A 71 -10.44 0.50 15.55
N HIS A 72 -9.32 -0.21 15.60
CA HIS A 72 -8.06 0.30 15.09
C HIS A 72 -7.17 -0.80 14.50
N ALA A 73 -6.19 -0.35 13.71
CA ALA A 73 -5.16 -1.20 13.14
C ALA A 73 -3.79 -0.89 13.76
N GLY A 74 -3.12 -1.92 14.28
CA GLY A 74 -1.71 -1.90 14.65
C GLY A 74 -0.83 -2.40 13.49
N LEU A 75 0.42 -1.96 13.47
CA LEU A 75 1.40 -2.34 12.45
C LEU A 75 2.71 -2.77 13.09
N ILE A 76 3.14 -4.00 12.79
CA ILE A 76 4.47 -4.50 13.12
C ILE A 76 5.21 -4.75 11.81
N LYS A 77 6.45 -4.26 11.73
CA LYS A 77 7.33 -4.48 10.58
C LYS A 77 8.63 -5.12 11.05
N SER A 78 8.98 -6.23 10.42
CA SER A 78 10.20 -6.98 10.75
C SER A 78 11.02 -7.15 9.48
N PRO A 79 12.24 -6.56 9.39
CA PRO A 79 13.10 -6.78 8.24
C PRO A 79 13.59 -8.23 8.22
N LEU A 80 13.67 -8.83 7.03
CA LEU A 80 14.34 -10.11 6.84
C LEU A 80 15.84 -9.91 6.66
N LYS A 81 16.61 -10.86 7.19
CA LYS A 81 18.06 -10.91 6.97
C LYS A 81 18.43 -11.32 5.54
N ARG A 82 17.54 -12.04 4.84
CA ARG A 82 17.74 -12.55 3.48
C ARG A 82 16.56 -12.15 2.60
N HIS A 83 16.86 -11.58 1.44
CA HIS A 83 15.86 -11.15 0.47
C HIS A 83 15.08 -12.36 -0.09
N GLN A 84 13.76 -12.22 -0.23
CA GLN A 84 12.82 -13.19 -0.81
C GLN A 84 12.69 -14.55 -0.07
N ASP A 85 13.19 -14.67 1.15
CA ASP A 85 13.13 -15.92 1.93
C ASP A 85 11.85 -16.00 2.79
N TRP A 86 10.73 -16.32 2.14
CA TRP A 86 9.38 -16.29 2.74
C TRP A 86 8.71 -17.65 2.93
N GLY A 87 9.28 -18.74 2.40
CA GLY A 87 8.63 -20.05 2.36
C GLY A 87 8.24 -20.55 3.76
N CYS A 88 9.20 -20.53 4.69
CA CYS A 88 9.00 -20.99 6.06
C CYS A 88 7.99 -20.13 6.85
N VAL A 89 7.88 -18.84 6.54
CA VAL A 89 6.94 -17.94 7.24
C VAL A 89 5.51 -18.23 6.81
N GLY A 90 5.26 -18.44 5.51
CA GLY A 90 3.93 -18.83 5.03
C GLY A 90 3.47 -20.17 5.61
N GLU A 91 4.36 -21.16 5.67
CA GLU A 91 4.08 -22.45 6.32
C GLU A 91 3.79 -22.29 7.81
N ALA A 92 4.59 -21.50 8.53
CA ALA A 92 4.35 -21.23 9.95
C ALA A 92 3.02 -20.51 10.20
N VAL A 93 2.65 -19.53 9.36
CA VAL A 93 1.36 -18.83 9.45
C VAL A 93 0.19 -19.79 9.22
N ALA A 94 0.32 -20.75 8.31
CA ALA A 94 -0.72 -21.76 8.07
C ALA A 94 -0.93 -22.72 9.26
N LEU A 95 0.03 -22.81 10.19
CA LEU A 95 -0.10 -23.58 11.43
C LEU A 95 -0.75 -22.77 12.57
N LEU A 96 -0.87 -21.45 12.42
CA LEU A 96 -1.57 -20.61 13.39
C LEU A 96 -3.07 -20.80 13.23
N GLU A 97 -3.79 -20.82 14.36
CA GLU A 97 -5.25 -20.69 14.32
C GLU A 97 -5.63 -19.37 13.65
N GLY A 98 -6.63 -19.43 12.77
CA GLY A 98 -7.08 -18.30 11.99
C GLY A 98 -8.54 -18.43 11.61
N PRO A 99 -9.19 -17.28 11.32
CA PRO A 99 -10.57 -17.28 10.85
C PRO A 99 -10.67 -17.93 9.47
N GLU A 100 -11.88 -18.34 9.11
CA GLU A 100 -12.16 -18.77 7.73
C GLU A 100 -11.95 -17.58 6.77
N THR A 101 -11.35 -17.86 5.62
CA THR A 101 -11.09 -16.84 4.61
C THR A 101 -11.63 -17.26 3.25
N VAL A 102 -12.33 -16.36 2.59
CA VAL A 102 -12.96 -16.57 1.28
C VAL A 102 -12.24 -15.70 0.25
N PRO A 103 -11.47 -16.28 -0.69
CA PRO A 103 -10.87 -15.51 -1.77
C PRO A 103 -11.96 -15.08 -2.76
N LEU A 104 -12.05 -13.79 -3.06
CA LEU A 104 -12.98 -13.33 -4.10
C LEU A 104 -12.34 -13.49 -5.47
N LYS A 105 -13.14 -13.90 -6.45
CA LYS A 105 -12.74 -14.06 -7.85
C LYS A 105 -13.18 -12.84 -8.65
N LYS A 106 -12.31 -12.42 -9.57
CA LYS A 106 -12.61 -11.31 -10.46
C LYS A 106 -13.68 -11.71 -11.48
N GLN A 107 -14.73 -10.91 -11.60
CA GLN A 107 -15.77 -11.00 -12.61
C GLN A 107 -16.02 -9.58 -13.17
N ASP A 108 -15.64 -9.36 -14.44
CA ASP A 108 -15.64 -8.06 -15.10
C ASP A 108 -14.93 -6.95 -14.28
N LEU A 109 -15.70 -5.98 -13.78
CA LEU A 109 -15.24 -4.85 -12.96
C LEU A 109 -15.41 -5.10 -11.45
N SER A 110 -15.90 -6.27 -11.07
CA SER A 110 -16.16 -6.65 -9.68
C SER A 110 -15.33 -7.85 -9.23
N TRP A 111 -15.29 -8.05 -7.92
CA TRP A 111 -14.71 -9.18 -7.21
C TRP A 111 -15.79 -9.78 -6.34
N GLN A 112 -16.08 -11.06 -6.51
CA GLN A 112 -17.15 -11.73 -5.79
C GLN A 112 -16.78 -13.13 -5.33
N ASP A 113 -17.46 -13.59 -4.29
CA ASP A 113 -17.44 -14.98 -3.86
C ASP A 113 -18.27 -15.85 -4.83
N GLU A 114 -18.22 -17.16 -4.62
CA GLU A 114 -18.94 -18.12 -5.47
C GLU A 114 -20.45 -18.01 -5.30
N ASP A 115 -20.91 -17.70 -4.08
CA ASP A 115 -22.34 -17.56 -3.75
C ASP A 115 -22.92 -16.18 -4.08
N GLY A 116 -22.07 -15.21 -4.43
CA GLY A 116 -22.48 -13.83 -4.73
C GLY A 116 -22.96 -13.05 -3.50
N GLN A 117 -22.62 -13.49 -2.28
CA GLN A 117 -22.99 -12.80 -1.04
C GLN A 117 -22.23 -11.49 -0.88
N ILE A 118 -21.00 -11.43 -1.40
CA ILE A 118 -20.19 -10.22 -1.37
C ILE A 118 -19.74 -9.87 -2.78
N ARG A 119 -20.00 -8.62 -3.18
CA ARG A 119 -19.56 -8.07 -4.45
C ARG A 119 -18.86 -6.75 -4.22
N LEU A 120 -17.55 -6.76 -4.44
CA LEU A 120 -16.69 -5.60 -4.34
C LEU A 120 -16.41 -5.01 -5.72
N THR A 121 -16.62 -3.71 -5.87
CA THR A 121 -16.37 -2.98 -7.12
C THR A 121 -15.16 -2.06 -6.94
N VAL A 122 -14.28 -2.05 -7.95
CA VAL A 122 -13.12 -1.16 -8.01
C VAL A 122 -13.62 0.30 -8.01
N PRO A 123 -12.96 1.24 -7.30
CA PRO A 123 -13.38 2.64 -7.36
C PRO A 123 -13.28 3.21 -8.77
N ASP A 124 -14.21 4.11 -9.11
CA ASP A 124 -14.16 4.85 -10.36
C ASP A 124 -12.86 5.66 -10.46
N PRO A 125 -12.27 5.77 -11.66
CA PRO A 125 -11.11 6.62 -11.86
C PRO A 125 -11.39 8.07 -11.47
N ASN A 126 -10.45 8.71 -10.77
CA ASN A 126 -10.54 10.10 -10.36
C ASN A 126 -9.37 10.91 -10.92
N GLN A 127 -9.59 11.49 -12.11
CA GLN A 127 -8.57 12.24 -12.83
C GLN A 127 -8.10 13.48 -12.04
N ALA A 128 -9.02 14.20 -11.40
CA ALA A 128 -8.68 15.39 -10.62
C ALA A 128 -7.77 15.06 -9.42
N LEU A 129 -8.03 13.94 -8.73
CA LEU A 129 -7.19 13.49 -7.62
C LEU A 129 -5.81 13.01 -8.13
N HIS A 130 -5.77 12.35 -9.29
CA HIS A 130 -4.53 11.94 -9.92
C HIS A 130 -3.65 13.14 -10.29
N GLU A 131 -4.22 14.16 -10.92
CA GLU A 131 -3.50 15.41 -11.26
C GLU A 131 -2.99 16.14 -10.02
N ARG A 132 -3.77 16.14 -8.92
CA ARG A 132 -3.32 16.68 -7.64
C ARG A 132 -2.10 15.93 -7.09
N TYR A 133 -2.07 14.60 -7.24
CA TYR A 133 -0.90 13.81 -6.85
C TYR A 133 0.32 14.16 -7.70
N LEU A 134 0.18 14.22 -9.03
CA LEU A 134 1.28 14.58 -9.93
C LEU A 134 1.84 15.97 -9.61
N LYS A 135 0.98 16.96 -9.38
CA LYS A 135 1.41 18.31 -8.99
C LYS A 135 2.10 18.34 -7.62
N ALA A 136 1.62 17.53 -6.67
CA ALA A 136 2.28 17.39 -5.37
C ALA A 136 3.68 16.77 -5.53
N ALA A 137 3.83 15.81 -6.45
CA ALA A 137 5.10 15.18 -6.74
C ALA A 137 6.19 16.13 -7.22
N ASP A 138 5.81 17.12 -8.02
CA ASP A 138 6.74 18.14 -8.52
C ASP A 138 7.12 19.20 -7.47
N THR A 139 6.47 19.20 -6.29
CA THR A 139 6.59 20.30 -5.33
C THR A 139 7.04 19.85 -3.94
N TRP A 140 6.37 18.89 -3.32
CA TRP A 140 6.62 18.51 -1.92
C TRP A 140 6.48 17.02 -1.61
N CYS A 141 6.10 16.19 -2.59
CA CYS A 141 5.73 14.79 -2.38
C CYS A 141 6.58 13.85 -3.21
N SER A 142 7.75 13.45 -2.72
CA SER A 142 8.64 12.53 -3.45
C SER A 142 8.11 11.09 -3.53
N SER A 143 7.09 10.71 -2.74
CA SER A 143 6.59 9.32 -2.69
C SER A 143 5.12 9.20 -2.28
N ALA A 144 4.47 8.07 -2.58
CA ALA A 144 3.13 7.76 -2.08
C ALA A 144 3.02 7.78 -0.55
N ARG A 145 4.12 7.51 0.16
CA ARG A 145 4.16 7.61 1.62
C ARG A 145 3.92 9.02 2.10
N GLU A 146 4.61 10.00 1.53
CA GLU A 146 4.43 11.41 1.89
C GLU A 146 3.02 11.89 1.53
N TRP A 147 2.51 11.47 0.38
CA TRP A 147 1.12 11.73 -0.03
C TRP A 147 0.12 11.21 1.01
N ASN A 148 0.21 9.92 1.35
CA ASN A 148 -0.73 9.26 2.26
C ASN A 148 -0.65 9.82 3.68
N VAL A 149 0.53 10.21 4.16
CA VAL A 149 0.69 10.87 5.47
C VAL A 149 -0.05 12.21 5.52
N ARG A 150 -0.03 12.99 4.43
CA ARG A 150 -0.66 14.33 4.41
C ARG A 150 -2.13 14.29 4.07
N MET A 151 -2.51 13.47 3.10
CA MET A 151 -3.87 13.40 2.59
C MET A 151 -4.76 12.45 3.39
N GLY A 152 -4.16 11.46 4.07
CA GLY A 152 -4.89 10.43 4.79
C GLY A 152 -5.96 9.77 3.93
N VAL A 153 -7.17 9.65 4.49
CA VAL A 153 -8.34 9.09 3.81
C VAL A 153 -8.70 9.86 2.53
N GLN A 154 -8.49 11.18 2.49
CA GLN A 154 -8.81 11.99 1.30
C GLN A 154 -7.90 11.69 0.09
N GLY A 155 -6.74 11.06 0.32
CA GLY A 155 -5.81 10.63 -0.71
C GLY A 155 -6.05 9.20 -1.20
N THR A 156 -7.05 8.50 -0.65
CA THR A 156 -7.28 7.07 -0.84
C THR A 156 -8.65 6.82 -1.46
N LEU A 157 -8.70 6.29 -2.68
CA LEU A 157 -9.96 5.82 -3.26
C LEU A 157 -10.26 4.41 -2.75
N CYS A 158 -11.28 4.27 -1.91
CA CYS A 158 -11.72 2.97 -1.41
C CYS A 158 -12.66 2.30 -2.43
N PRO A 159 -12.61 0.96 -2.56
CA PRO A 159 -13.63 0.23 -3.32
C PRO A 159 -15.01 0.37 -2.66
N SER A 160 -16.05 -0.10 -3.34
CA SER A 160 -17.40 -0.18 -2.81
C SER A 160 -17.86 -1.63 -2.72
N VAL A 161 -18.79 -1.93 -1.80
CA VAL A 161 -19.47 -3.22 -1.71
C VAL A 161 -20.98 -2.99 -1.86
N ASP A 162 -21.62 -3.79 -2.70
CA ASP A 162 -23.06 -3.70 -2.92
C ASP A 162 -23.82 -3.94 -1.61
N GLY A 163 -24.84 -3.12 -1.35
CA GLY A 163 -25.64 -3.23 -0.12
C GLY A 163 -24.92 -2.93 1.20
N SER A 164 -23.62 -2.59 1.18
CA SER A 164 -22.81 -2.40 2.40
C SER A 164 -22.10 -1.03 2.44
N GLN A 165 -21.72 -0.61 3.63
CA GLN A 165 -20.78 0.49 3.85
C GLN A 165 -19.39 -0.09 4.15
N LEU A 166 -18.34 0.57 3.65
CA LEU A 166 -16.97 0.20 3.97
C LEU A 166 -16.33 1.25 4.87
N GLU A 167 -15.63 0.77 5.88
CA GLU A 167 -14.77 1.57 6.74
C GLU A 167 -13.31 1.21 6.49
N LEU A 168 -12.47 2.20 6.19
CA LEU A 168 -11.04 2.00 6.02
C LEU A 168 -10.35 1.89 7.38
N LEU A 169 -9.91 0.68 7.73
CA LEU A 169 -9.16 0.42 8.96
C LEU A 169 -7.66 0.64 8.77
N TYR A 170 -7.13 0.27 7.60
CA TYR A 170 -5.71 0.42 7.30
C TYR A 170 -5.45 0.60 5.80
N ALA A 171 -4.55 1.52 5.47
CA ALA A 171 -3.94 1.64 4.15
C ALA A 171 -2.42 1.55 4.28
N TYR A 172 -1.81 0.66 3.49
CA TYR A 172 -0.37 0.54 3.43
C TYR A 172 0.30 1.85 2.97
N ALA A 173 1.14 2.42 3.83
CA ALA A 173 1.63 3.78 3.64
C ALA A 173 2.35 4.01 2.29
N ALA A 174 3.08 3.01 1.77
CA ALA A 174 3.79 3.15 0.49
C ALA A 174 2.93 2.83 -0.75
N GLY A 175 1.66 2.46 -0.56
CA GLY A 175 0.74 2.16 -1.66
C GLY A 175 0.18 3.41 -2.34
N TYR A 176 0.03 3.37 -3.65
CA TYR A 176 -0.67 4.40 -4.40
C TYR A 176 -2.14 4.02 -4.63
N TYR A 177 -3.05 4.85 -4.13
CA TYR A 177 -4.50 4.55 -4.07
C TYR A 177 -5.35 5.43 -4.97
N VAL A 178 -4.79 5.90 -6.07
CA VAL A 178 -5.53 6.61 -7.12
C VAL A 178 -5.39 5.84 -8.42
N ASN A 179 -6.52 5.55 -9.09
CA ASN A 179 -6.56 4.82 -10.36
C ASN A 179 -5.79 3.47 -10.35
N TYR A 180 -5.69 2.82 -9.19
CA TYR A 180 -5.02 1.53 -9.04
C TYR A 180 -5.88 0.38 -9.57
N ARG A 181 -5.27 -0.79 -9.75
CA ARG A 181 -5.97 -2.04 -10.03
C ARG A 181 -6.03 -2.89 -8.78
N ILE A 182 -7.11 -3.62 -8.60
CA ILE A 182 -7.17 -4.67 -7.58
C ILE A 182 -6.52 -5.93 -8.15
N LYS A 183 -5.62 -6.53 -7.37
CA LYS A 183 -4.87 -7.74 -7.73
C LYS A 183 -5.37 -8.99 -7.02
N GLN A 184 -5.84 -8.83 -5.80
CA GLN A 184 -6.34 -9.92 -4.96
C GLN A 184 -7.28 -9.34 -3.92
N VAL A 185 -8.36 -10.05 -3.62
CA VAL A 185 -9.27 -9.74 -2.51
C VAL A 185 -9.47 -11.00 -1.68
N LEU A 186 -9.40 -10.84 -0.36
CA LEU A 186 -9.70 -11.88 0.61
C LEU A 186 -10.76 -11.33 1.57
N TYR A 187 -11.85 -12.07 1.76
CA TYR A 187 -12.89 -11.77 2.73
C TYR A 187 -12.76 -12.67 3.94
N VAL A 188 -12.99 -12.12 5.13
CA VAL A 188 -12.96 -12.81 6.43
C VAL A 188 -14.35 -12.67 7.04
N PRO A 189 -15.27 -13.63 6.79
CA PRO A 189 -16.71 -13.44 7.02
C PRO A 189 -17.08 -13.22 8.49
N ASP A 190 -16.53 -14.03 9.39
CA ASP A 190 -16.80 -13.97 10.83
C ASP A 190 -16.39 -12.62 11.45
N ARG A 191 -15.46 -11.90 10.82
CA ARG A 191 -14.99 -10.58 11.25
C ARG A 191 -15.50 -9.43 10.39
N ALA A 192 -16.23 -9.71 9.31
CA ALA A 192 -16.62 -8.75 8.29
C ALA A 192 -15.44 -7.89 7.78
N LEU A 193 -14.27 -8.51 7.55
CA LEU A 193 -13.07 -7.82 7.08
C LEU A 193 -12.74 -8.16 5.64
N LEU A 194 -12.25 -7.17 4.90
CA LEU A 194 -11.71 -7.32 3.55
C LEU A 194 -10.24 -6.92 3.53
N PHE A 195 -9.40 -7.79 2.98
CA PHE A 195 -8.07 -7.45 2.54
C PHE A 195 -8.07 -7.26 1.03
N VAL A 196 -7.67 -6.08 0.57
CA VAL A 196 -7.64 -5.71 -0.86
C VAL A 196 -6.21 -5.38 -1.25
N ARG A 197 -5.54 -6.29 -1.96
CA ARG A 197 -4.22 -6.01 -2.55
C ARG A 197 -4.39 -5.20 -3.82
N THR A 198 -3.66 -4.09 -3.90
CA THR A 198 -3.65 -3.19 -5.05
C THR A 198 -2.35 -3.36 -5.84
N GLU A 199 -2.46 -3.21 -7.16
CA GLU A 199 -1.35 -3.18 -8.10
C GLU A 199 -1.39 -1.85 -8.82
N GLN A 200 -0.26 -1.16 -8.80
CA GLN A 200 -0.05 0.05 -9.59
C GLN A 200 0.97 -0.26 -10.68
N LYS A 201 0.50 -0.33 -11.93
CA LYS A 201 1.33 -0.65 -13.09
C LYS A 201 2.15 0.53 -13.57
N GLN A 202 1.68 1.75 -13.32
CA GLN A 202 2.43 2.95 -13.66
C GLN A 202 3.56 3.13 -12.65
N LYS A 203 4.79 3.21 -13.15
CA LYS A 203 5.94 3.59 -12.33
C LYS A 203 5.70 5.00 -11.80
N ALA A 204 5.86 5.19 -10.51
CA ALA A 204 5.71 6.48 -9.87
C ALA A 204 6.99 7.32 -10.02
N VAL A 205 7.00 8.50 -9.39
CA VAL A 205 8.18 9.36 -9.29
C VAL A 205 9.35 8.54 -8.76
N GLY A 206 10.50 8.61 -9.42
CA GLY A 206 11.67 7.77 -9.11
C GLY A 206 11.73 6.44 -9.86
N MET A 207 10.74 6.10 -10.69
CA MET A 207 10.60 4.84 -11.44
C MET A 207 10.23 3.60 -10.60
N ASP A 208 9.86 3.80 -9.34
CA ASP A 208 9.45 2.74 -8.41
C ASP A 208 8.00 2.30 -8.64
N THR A 209 7.72 1.03 -8.36
CA THR A 209 6.34 0.52 -8.26
C THR A 209 5.79 0.80 -6.85
N MET A 210 4.57 1.34 -6.77
CA MET A 210 3.90 1.68 -5.49
C MET A 210 2.66 0.82 -5.28
N HIS A 211 2.87 -0.50 -5.21
CA HIS A 211 1.81 -1.43 -4.84
C HIS A 211 1.37 -1.21 -3.39
N GLY A 212 0.14 -1.60 -3.10
CA GLY A 212 -0.42 -1.38 -1.78
C GLY A 212 -1.36 -2.49 -1.38
N PHE A 213 -1.95 -2.31 -0.21
CA PHE A 213 -3.12 -3.05 0.19
C PHE A 213 -3.96 -2.19 1.14
N LEU A 214 -5.25 -2.52 1.22
CA LEU A 214 -6.21 -1.92 2.13
C LEU A 214 -6.78 -3.01 3.03
N VAL A 215 -7.07 -2.66 4.28
CA VAL A 215 -7.92 -3.45 5.16
C VAL A 215 -9.17 -2.64 5.47
N LEU A 216 -10.32 -3.21 5.14
CA LEU A 216 -11.62 -2.56 5.22
C LEU A 216 -12.54 -3.40 6.11
N ARG A 217 -13.42 -2.74 6.85
CA ARG A 217 -14.56 -3.38 7.51
C ARG A 217 -15.81 -3.22 6.67
N VAL A 218 -16.60 -4.28 6.60
CA VAL A 218 -17.89 -4.30 5.93
C VAL A 218 -18.98 -4.12 6.98
N TRP A 219 -19.79 -3.07 6.82
CA TRP A 219 -20.98 -2.84 7.60
C TRP A 219 -22.20 -3.04 6.72
N PRO A 220 -23.29 -3.63 7.23
CA PRO A 220 -24.58 -3.55 6.54
C PRO A 220 -24.91 -2.08 6.28
N LYS A 221 -25.45 -1.72 5.11
CA LYS A 221 -26.06 -0.40 4.98
C LYS A 221 -27.16 -0.32 6.03
N ALA A 222 -27.15 0.73 6.85
CA ALA A 222 -28.33 1.05 7.64
C ALA A 222 -29.50 1.13 6.65
N ASP A 223 -30.47 0.22 6.78
CA ASP A 223 -31.67 0.25 5.97
C ASP A 223 -32.18 1.69 5.99
N ALA A 224 -32.39 2.26 4.79
CA ALA A 224 -33.22 3.43 4.68
C ALA A 224 -34.62 2.96 5.14
N GLN A 225 -34.91 3.09 6.43
CA GLN A 225 -36.24 2.93 6.97
C GLN A 225 -37.15 3.89 6.20
N ASN A 226 -37.88 3.34 5.23
CA ASN A 226 -39.04 3.94 4.57
C ASN A 226 -40.02 2.81 4.28
#